data_AF-A0A6J2XFH0-F1
#
_entry.id   AF-A0A6J2XFH0-F1
#
_cell.length_a   1.000
_cell.length_b   1.000
_cell.length_c   1.000
_cell.angle_alpha   90.00
_cell.angle_beta   90.00
_cell.angle_gamma   90.00
#
_symmetry.space_group_name_H-M   'P 1'
#
loop_
_entity.id
_entity.type
_entity.pdbx_description
1 polymer ?
#
loop_
_entity_poly.entity_id
_entity_poly.type
_entity_poly.pdbx_seq_one_letter_code
_entity_poly.pdbx_strand_id
1 'polypeptide(L)'
;MPDSPEKEVQVVRDIKDLTNVEQPFIRNNTIEELKLKLENKEILVRQRPNTPTSPVTPTTPTTPTGKDPLGDDQDDMIPETRAPPLLTDDGLIAPRKPANPVREDPGRQNLHKELLFNQKIGKNVLNQKTELQRALERHKDNLAKKQLENHIAAKVPELEKVIADRAKRLEKPDKVENEEDKVINKEFLQARMKLKATNELK
;
A
#
# COMPACT_ATOMS: atom_id res chain seq x y z
N MET A 1 40.37 -1.43 66.80
CA MET A 1 40.77 -1.25 65.39
C MET A 1 41.67 -2.43 65.05
N PRO A 2 41.12 -3.42 64.35
CA PRO A 2 41.25 -3.40 62.89
C PRO A 2 39.92 -3.61 62.15
N ASP A 3 39.87 -3.00 60.97
CA ASP A 3 38.87 -3.17 59.92
C ASP A 3 38.85 -4.61 59.39
N SER A 4 37.64 -5.16 59.21
CA SER A 4 37.42 -6.50 58.66
C SER A 4 37.04 -6.39 57.17
N PRO A 5 37.80 -7.00 56.24
CA PRO A 5 37.65 -6.80 54.79
C PRO A 5 36.50 -7.60 54.13
N GLU A 6 35.62 -8.23 54.91
CA GLU A 6 34.65 -9.19 54.37
C GLU A 6 33.46 -8.54 53.63
N LYS A 7 33.17 -7.26 53.87
CA LYS A 7 32.03 -6.57 53.22
C LYS A 7 32.32 -6.11 51.79
N GLU A 8 33.59 -5.90 51.43
CA GLU A 8 33.96 -5.43 50.09
C GLU A 8 33.94 -6.55 49.05
N VAL A 9 34.21 -7.79 49.48
CA VAL A 9 34.26 -8.95 48.58
C VAL A 9 32.87 -9.38 48.12
N GLN A 10 31.82 -9.13 48.91
CA GLN A 10 30.45 -9.48 48.52
C GLN A 10 29.90 -8.50 47.47
N VAL A 11 30.14 -7.20 47.64
CA VAL A 11 29.72 -6.16 46.67
C VAL A 11 30.41 -6.34 45.32
N VAL A 12 31.68 -6.77 45.29
CA VAL A 12 32.42 -7.05 44.05
C VAL A 12 31.92 -8.30 43.33
N ARG A 13 31.36 -9.28 44.05
CA ARG A 13 30.74 -10.48 43.44
C ARG A 13 29.41 -10.11 42.77
N ASP A 14 28.58 -9.30 43.45
CA ASP A 14 27.27 -8.92 42.94
C ASP A 14 27.34 -7.97 41.73
N ILE A 15 28.41 -7.16 41.61
CA ILE A 15 28.63 -6.29 40.44
C ILE A 15 29.05 -7.09 39.18
N LYS A 16 29.70 -8.25 39.33
CA LYS A 16 30.15 -9.07 38.19
C LYS A 16 29.01 -9.79 37.48
N ASP A 17 27.89 -10.01 38.15
CA ASP A 17 26.74 -10.71 37.58
C ASP A 17 25.85 -9.79 36.71
N LEU A 18 25.97 -8.46 36.85
CA LEU A 18 25.18 -7.48 36.08
C LEU A 18 25.72 -7.23 34.66
N THR A 19 26.94 -7.67 34.34
CA THR A 19 27.50 -7.56 32.98
C THR A 19 27.21 -8.77 32.09
N ASN A 20 26.57 -9.82 32.63
CA ASN A 20 26.20 -11.00 31.87
C ASN A 20 24.84 -10.80 31.15
N VAL A 21 24.69 -9.65 30.50
CA VAL A 21 23.70 -9.47 29.44
C VAL A 21 24.15 -10.41 28.33
N GLU A 22 23.52 -11.58 28.30
CA GLU A 22 23.64 -12.58 27.25
C GLU A 22 23.48 -11.86 25.91
N GLN A 23 24.62 -11.49 25.33
CA GLN A 23 24.70 -11.01 23.95
C GLN A 23 23.97 -12.06 23.13
N PRO A 24 22.98 -11.68 22.30
CA PRO A 24 22.23 -12.66 21.54
C PRO A 24 23.25 -13.51 20.80
N PHE A 25 23.25 -14.83 21.07
CA PHE A 25 24.10 -15.77 20.36
C PHE A 25 23.66 -15.72 18.90
N ILE A 26 24.23 -14.79 18.13
CA ILE A 26 24.07 -14.71 16.70
C ILE A 26 24.79 -15.94 16.20
N ARG A 27 24.02 -17.03 16.02
CA ARG A 27 24.51 -18.23 15.37
C ARG A 27 25.21 -17.76 14.11
N ASN A 28 26.51 -18.01 13.97
CA ASN A 28 27.28 -17.63 12.78
C ASN A 28 26.64 -18.16 11.48
N ASN A 29 25.83 -19.22 11.61
CA ASN A 29 25.00 -19.75 10.53
C ASN A 29 23.86 -18.82 10.08
N THR A 30 23.31 -17.95 10.92
CA THR A 30 22.18 -17.09 10.54
C THR A 30 22.60 -15.99 9.57
N ILE A 31 23.76 -15.35 9.76
CA ILE A 31 24.21 -14.29 8.85
C ILE A 31 24.58 -14.89 7.49
N GLU A 32 25.36 -15.98 7.47
CA GLU A 32 25.74 -16.66 6.22
C GLU A 32 24.53 -17.26 5.49
N GLU A 33 23.57 -17.83 6.21
CA GLU A 33 22.32 -18.34 5.62
C GLU A 33 21.45 -17.22 5.04
N LEU A 34 21.37 -16.07 5.72
CA LEU A 34 20.66 -14.89 5.21
C LEU A 34 21.35 -14.30 3.98
N LYS A 35 22.69 -14.28 3.96
CA LYS A 35 23.49 -13.84 2.82
C LYS A 35 23.29 -14.76 1.60
N LEU A 36 23.34 -16.07 1.81
CA LEU A 36 23.06 -17.08 0.78
C LEU A 36 21.62 -16.96 0.25
N LYS A 37 20.62 -16.75 1.14
CA LYS A 37 19.22 -16.51 0.73
C LYS A 37 19.04 -15.22 -0.07
N LEU A 38 19.80 -14.17 0.24
CA LEU A 38 19.77 -12.92 -0.53
C LEU A 38 20.40 -13.12 -1.93
N GLU A 39 21.56 -13.77 -1.99
CA GLU A 39 22.27 -14.05 -3.24
C GLU A 39 21.43 -14.95 -4.17
N ASN A 40 20.82 -16.00 -3.63
CA ASN A 40 19.92 -16.85 -4.40
C ASN A 40 18.67 -16.11 -4.91
N LYS A 41 18.18 -15.12 -4.15
CA LYS A 41 17.06 -14.28 -4.56
C LYS A 41 17.45 -13.28 -5.65
N GLU A 42 18.66 -12.71 -5.60
CA GLU A 42 19.24 -11.89 -6.67
C GLU A 42 19.37 -12.69 -7.98
N ILE A 43 19.87 -13.93 -7.89
CA ILE A 43 20.04 -14.83 -9.03
C ILE A 43 18.68 -15.18 -9.66
N LEU A 44 17.66 -15.49 -8.85
CA LEU A 44 16.30 -15.76 -9.34
C LEU A 44 15.64 -14.55 -10.02
N VAL A 45 15.93 -13.33 -9.53
CA VAL A 45 15.44 -12.09 -10.16
C VAL A 45 16.13 -11.84 -11.50
N ARG A 46 17.42 -12.18 -11.63
CA ARG A 46 18.21 -12.04 -12.86
C ARG A 46 17.94 -13.13 -13.90
N GLN A 47 17.52 -14.33 -13.48
CA GLN A 47 17.22 -15.46 -14.37
C GLN A 47 15.79 -15.48 -14.93
N ARG A 48 14.96 -14.44 -14.73
CA ARG A 48 13.70 -14.36 -15.48
C ARG A 48 14.05 -14.25 -16.97
N PRO A 49 13.67 -15.23 -17.82
CA PRO A 49 13.84 -15.08 -19.25
C PRO A 49 13.00 -13.87 -19.68
N ASN A 50 13.62 -12.92 -20.37
CA ASN A 50 12.90 -11.92 -21.13
C ASN A 50 12.03 -12.70 -22.12
N THR A 51 10.74 -12.82 -21.83
CA THR A 51 9.80 -13.38 -22.80
C THR A 51 9.73 -12.38 -23.95
N PRO A 52 10.05 -12.77 -25.19
CA PRO A 52 9.78 -11.93 -26.33
C PRO A 52 8.26 -11.70 -26.38
N THR A 53 7.90 -10.41 -26.37
CA THR A 53 6.59 -9.87 -26.73
C THR A 53 5.94 -10.74 -27.80
N SER A 54 4.83 -11.40 -27.45
CA SER A 54 3.95 -12.03 -28.45
C SER A 54 3.56 -10.98 -29.49
N PRO A 55 3.60 -11.30 -30.79
CA PRO A 55 3.22 -10.37 -31.82
C PRO A 55 1.75 -10.01 -31.63
N VAL A 56 1.47 -8.71 -31.63
CA VAL A 56 0.11 -8.16 -31.69
C VAL A 56 -0.47 -8.61 -33.02
N THR A 57 -1.43 -9.53 -32.99
CA THR A 57 -2.25 -9.85 -34.17
C THR A 57 -3.23 -8.71 -34.39
N PRO A 58 -3.23 -8.03 -35.54
CA PRO A 58 -4.34 -7.17 -35.91
C PRO A 58 -5.51 -8.07 -36.34
N THR A 59 -6.58 -8.07 -35.54
CA THR A 59 -7.86 -8.65 -35.89
C THR A 59 -8.46 -7.83 -37.03
N THR A 60 -8.43 -8.35 -38.25
CA THR A 60 -9.21 -7.81 -39.36
C THR A 60 -10.67 -8.28 -39.23
N PRO A 61 -11.67 -7.41 -39.44
CA PRO A 61 -13.06 -7.83 -39.54
C PRO A 61 -13.29 -8.53 -40.88
N THR A 62 -13.84 -9.73 -40.82
CA THR A 62 -14.38 -10.48 -41.96
C THR A 62 -15.55 -9.73 -42.60
N THR A 63 -15.57 -9.63 -43.93
CA THR A 63 -16.80 -9.50 -44.72
C THR A 63 -16.61 -10.30 -46.02
N PRO A 64 -17.60 -11.10 -46.45
CA PRO A 64 -17.45 -12.04 -47.56
C PRO A 64 -17.96 -11.45 -48.86
N THR A 65 -17.18 -11.50 -49.93
CA THR A 65 -17.71 -11.49 -51.31
C THR A 65 -16.63 -11.98 -52.25
N GLY A 66 -16.92 -13.08 -52.96
CA GLY A 66 -16.00 -13.69 -53.90
C GLY A 66 -15.88 -12.94 -55.23
N LYS A 67 -14.89 -13.39 -56.00
CA LYS A 67 -14.85 -13.62 -57.46
C LYS A 67 -13.42 -13.36 -57.97
N ASP A 68 -12.71 -14.47 -58.20
CA ASP A 68 -11.68 -14.76 -59.21
C ASP A 68 -10.40 -13.89 -59.36
N PRO A 69 -9.29 -14.51 -59.84
CA PRO A 69 -7.93 -13.99 -59.67
C PRO A 69 -7.28 -13.55 -60.98
N LEU A 70 -6.73 -12.32 -61.04
CA LEU A 70 -5.53 -11.93 -61.81
C LEU A 70 -5.38 -10.40 -61.79
N GLY A 71 -4.20 -9.92 -61.40
CA GLY A 71 -3.83 -8.50 -61.52
C GLY A 71 -2.86 -8.08 -60.42
N ASP A 72 -1.57 -8.30 -60.68
CA ASP A 72 -0.48 -7.65 -59.96
C ASP A 72 -0.50 -6.15 -60.28
N ASP A 73 -1.05 -5.34 -59.39
CA ASP A 73 -0.71 -3.92 -59.28
C ASP A 73 -0.49 -3.64 -57.78
N GLN A 74 0.78 -3.51 -57.40
CA GLN A 74 1.15 -2.94 -56.10
C GLN A 74 0.80 -1.45 -56.12
N ASP A 75 -0.46 -1.13 -55.80
CA ASP A 75 -0.79 0.22 -55.36
C ASP A 75 -0.18 0.41 -53.97
N ASP A 76 0.86 1.24 -53.93
CA ASP A 76 1.51 1.75 -52.73
C ASP A 76 0.48 2.08 -51.65
N MET A 77 0.76 1.65 -50.41
CA MET A 77 -0.05 1.94 -49.22
C MET A 77 -0.10 3.44 -48.92
N ILE A 78 -0.91 4.20 -49.66
CA ILE A 78 -1.35 5.53 -49.25
C ILE A 78 -2.30 5.30 -48.08
N PRO A 79 -2.03 5.83 -46.88
CA PRO A 79 -3.02 5.78 -45.82
C PRO A 79 -4.26 6.55 -46.29
N GLU A 80 -5.37 5.84 -46.47
CA GLU A 80 -6.72 6.28 -46.91
C GLU A 80 -7.27 7.51 -46.14
N THR A 81 -6.56 8.03 -45.13
CA THR A 81 -7.00 9.13 -44.26
C THR A 81 -6.56 10.52 -44.72
N ARG A 82 -5.76 10.66 -45.78
CA ARG A 82 -5.34 11.99 -46.24
C ARG A 82 -6.42 12.61 -47.14
N ALA A 83 -7.17 13.55 -46.57
CA ALA A 83 -8.14 14.35 -47.32
C ALA A 83 -7.51 14.93 -48.61
N PRO A 84 -8.24 14.95 -49.73
CA PRO A 84 -7.70 15.26 -51.05
C PRO A 84 -7.06 16.65 -51.11
N PRO A 85 -6.07 16.86 -51.98
CA PRO A 85 -5.43 18.16 -52.15
C PRO A 85 -6.48 19.21 -52.55
N LEU A 86 -6.48 20.34 -51.85
CA LEU A 86 -7.29 21.49 -52.28
C LEU A 86 -6.60 22.11 -53.49
N LEU A 87 -7.33 22.26 -54.59
CA LEU A 87 -6.84 22.94 -55.79
C LEU A 87 -7.28 24.41 -55.75
N THR A 88 -6.41 25.29 -56.23
CA THR A 88 -6.71 26.70 -56.50
C THR A 88 -7.50 26.83 -57.81
N ASP A 89 -8.10 27.98 -58.07
CA ASP A 89 -8.90 28.23 -59.28
C ASP A 89 -8.07 28.04 -60.58
N ASP A 90 -6.75 28.17 -60.49
CA ASP A 90 -5.78 27.92 -61.57
C ASP A 90 -5.37 26.43 -61.71
N GLY A 91 -6.01 25.53 -60.95
CA GLY A 91 -5.71 24.09 -60.94
C GLY A 91 -4.43 23.70 -60.18
N LEU A 92 -3.74 24.64 -59.54
CA LEU A 92 -2.53 24.37 -58.76
C LEU A 92 -2.88 23.89 -57.34
N ILE A 93 -2.10 22.96 -56.79
CA ILE A 93 -2.29 22.47 -55.41
C ILE A 93 -2.03 23.60 -54.40
N ALA A 94 -3.02 23.89 -53.56
CA ALA A 94 -2.88 24.85 -52.49
C ALA A 94 -1.92 24.34 -51.39
N PRO A 95 -1.01 25.18 -50.87
CA PRO A 95 -0.16 24.80 -49.74
C PRO A 95 -0.98 24.37 -48.52
N ARG A 96 -0.66 23.20 -47.95
CA ARG A 96 -1.30 22.67 -46.73
C ARG A 96 -0.25 22.25 -45.71
N LYS A 97 -0.53 22.51 -44.43
CA LYS A 97 0.29 22.03 -43.32
C LYS A 97 0.20 20.50 -43.22
N PRO A 98 1.33 19.77 -43.10
CA PRO A 98 1.29 18.34 -42.89
C PRO A 98 0.56 18.01 -41.59
N ALA A 99 -0.16 16.89 -41.56
CA ALA A 99 -0.86 16.43 -40.38
C ALA A 99 0.15 16.12 -39.27
N ASN A 100 -0.16 16.52 -38.04
CA ASN A 100 0.72 16.26 -36.91
C ASN A 100 0.36 14.88 -36.34
N PRO A 101 1.22 13.86 -36.45
CA PRO A 101 0.90 12.50 -36.01
C PRO A 101 0.55 12.42 -34.51
N VAL A 102 1.06 13.33 -33.67
CA VAL A 102 0.70 13.39 -32.25
C VAL A 102 -0.71 13.96 -32.06
N ARG A 103 -1.16 14.85 -32.94
CA ARG A 103 -2.51 15.42 -32.89
C ARG A 103 -3.56 14.48 -33.48
N GLU A 104 -3.19 13.74 -34.52
CA GLU A 104 -4.08 12.77 -35.19
C GLU A 104 -4.27 11.46 -34.40
N ASP A 105 -3.39 11.14 -33.44
CA ASP A 105 -3.50 9.94 -32.58
C ASP A 105 -3.94 10.31 -31.14
N PRO A 106 -5.25 10.18 -30.81
CA PRO A 106 -5.75 10.40 -29.46
C PRO A 106 -5.13 9.46 -28.41
N GLY A 107 -4.76 8.23 -28.82
CA GLY A 107 -4.13 7.24 -27.94
C GLY A 107 -2.78 7.74 -27.45
N ARG A 108 -1.96 8.29 -28.35
CA ARG A 108 -0.68 8.91 -27.99
C ARG A 108 -0.82 10.09 -27.05
N GLN A 109 -1.82 10.96 -27.28
CA GLN A 109 -2.10 12.08 -26.38
C GLN A 109 -2.55 11.62 -25.00
N ASN A 110 -3.42 10.60 -24.95
CA ASN A 110 -3.92 10.07 -23.70
C ASN A 110 -2.78 9.43 -22.88
N LEU A 111 -1.92 8.63 -23.53
CA LEU A 111 -0.75 8.05 -22.90
C LEU A 111 0.18 9.13 -22.33
N HIS A 112 0.43 10.22 -23.08
CA HIS A 112 1.23 11.34 -22.59
C HIS A 112 0.63 11.97 -21.32
N LYS A 113 -0.69 12.20 -21.30
CA LYS A 113 -1.40 12.73 -20.12
C LYS A 113 -1.30 11.79 -18.93
N GLU A 114 -1.49 10.48 -19.14
CA GLU A 114 -1.40 9.48 -18.08
C GLU A 114 0.02 9.37 -17.51
N LEU A 115 1.05 9.38 -18.36
CA LEU A 115 2.45 9.36 -17.92
C LEU A 115 2.80 10.59 -17.10
N LEU A 116 2.38 11.79 -17.52
CA LEU A 116 2.56 13.02 -16.76
C LEU A 116 1.81 12.96 -15.41
N PHE A 117 0.59 12.41 -15.40
CA PHE A 117 -0.17 12.22 -14.17
C PHE A 117 0.55 11.27 -13.21
N ASN A 118 1.02 10.12 -13.70
CA ASN A 118 1.76 9.15 -12.89
C ASN A 118 3.05 9.75 -12.32
N GLN A 119 3.79 10.54 -13.11
CA GLN A 119 4.96 11.28 -12.62
C GLN A 119 4.57 12.29 -11.54
N LYS A 120 3.50 13.06 -11.73
CA LYS A 120 3.01 14.04 -10.76
C LYS A 120 2.59 13.40 -9.42
N ILE A 121 1.99 12.21 -9.46
CA ILE A 121 1.57 11.46 -8.27
C ILE A 121 2.71 10.59 -7.71
N GLY A 122 3.85 10.48 -8.40
CA GLY A 122 4.97 9.63 -8.00
C GLY A 122 4.71 8.13 -8.17
N LYS A 123 3.75 7.73 -9.02
CA LYS A 123 3.47 6.33 -9.35
C LYS A 123 4.46 5.84 -10.42
N ASN A 124 5.42 5.01 -10.02
CA ASN A 124 6.29 4.31 -10.97
C ASN A 124 5.51 3.13 -11.56
N VAL A 125 5.32 3.08 -12.88
CA VAL A 125 4.64 1.97 -13.59
C VAL A 125 5.58 0.85 -14.03
N LEU A 126 6.89 1.12 -14.14
CA LEU A 126 7.87 0.19 -14.68
C LEU A 126 8.40 -0.80 -13.64
N ASN A 127 8.50 -0.37 -12.38
CA ASN A 127 9.09 -1.16 -11.29
C ASN A 127 8.07 -1.54 -10.20
N GLN A 128 6.80 -1.72 -10.55
CA GLN A 128 5.79 -2.13 -9.56
C GLN A 128 6.01 -3.58 -9.15
N LYS A 129 6.04 -3.83 -7.84
CA LYS A 129 5.84 -5.19 -7.32
C LYS A 129 4.49 -5.70 -7.82
N THR A 130 4.41 -6.98 -8.18
CA THR A 130 3.13 -7.58 -8.58
C THR A 130 2.14 -7.48 -7.42
N GLU A 131 0.83 -7.53 -7.72
CA GLU A 131 -0.19 -7.50 -6.67
C GLU A 131 0.02 -8.61 -5.63
N LEU A 132 0.36 -9.82 -6.09
CA LEU A 132 0.70 -10.94 -5.23
C LEU A 132 1.91 -10.63 -4.33
N GLN A 133 2.99 -10.07 -4.87
CA GLN A 133 4.16 -9.69 -4.08
C GLN A 133 3.81 -8.67 -3.00
N ARG A 134 3.01 -7.65 -3.35
CA ARG A 134 2.51 -6.65 -2.41
C ARG A 134 1.62 -7.28 -1.32
N ALA A 135 0.78 -8.25 -1.68
CA ALA A 135 -0.07 -8.96 -0.74
C ALA A 135 0.75 -9.84 0.23
N LEU A 136 1.75 -10.56 -0.28
CA LEU A 136 2.63 -11.39 0.52
C LEU A 136 3.49 -10.56 1.48
N GLU A 137 4.01 -9.42 1.02
CA GLU A 137 4.74 -8.47 1.88
C GLU A 137 3.83 -7.96 3.00
N ARG A 138 2.62 -7.47 2.67
CA ARG A 138 1.62 -7.07 3.68
C ARG A 138 1.29 -8.18 4.66
N HIS A 139 1.16 -9.43 4.20
CA HIS A 139 0.91 -10.57 5.07
C HIS A 139 2.08 -10.81 6.04
N LYS A 140 3.32 -10.75 5.55
CA LYS A 140 4.52 -10.89 6.39
C LYS A 140 4.62 -9.78 7.43
N ASP A 141 4.37 -8.54 7.02
CA ASP A 141 4.41 -7.37 7.91
C ASP A 141 3.33 -7.49 9.01
N ASN A 142 2.12 -7.91 8.65
CA ASN A 142 1.04 -8.13 9.61
C ASN A 142 1.37 -9.26 10.60
N LEU A 143 1.97 -10.35 10.11
CA LEU A 143 2.39 -11.46 10.98
C LEU A 143 3.48 -11.01 11.95
N ALA A 144 4.50 -10.29 11.47
CA ALA A 144 5.57 -9.76 12.30
C ALA A 144 5.02 -8.77 13.35
N LYS A 145 4.11 -7.89 12.94
CA LYS A 145 3.42 -6.96 13.86
C LYS A 145 2.66 -7.70 14.95
N LYS A 146 1.88 -8.74 14.59
CA LYS A 146 1.13 -9.54 15.55
C LYS A 146 2.05 -10.30 16.53
N GLN A 147 3.17 -10.82 16.04
CA GLN A 147 4.18 -11.47 16.89
C GLN A 147 4.80 -10.48 17.87
N LEU A 148 5.15 -9.27 17.40
CA LEU A 148 5.70 -8.22 18.24
C LEU A 148 4.69 -7.78 19.31
N GLU A 149 3.43 -7.57 18.93
CA GLU A 149 2.35 -7.21 19.85
C GLU A 149 2.14 -8.29 20.92
N ASN A 150 2.09 -9.57 20.54
CA ASN A 150 1.98 -10.68 21.48
C ASN A 150 3.17 -10.74 22.46
N HIS A 151 4.39 -10.53 21.95
CA HIS A 151 5.59 -10.54 22.77
C HIS A 151 5.64 -9.35 23.75
N ILE A 152 5.20 -8.17 23.31
CA ILE A 152 5.01 -7.01 24.19
C ILE A 152 3.94 -7.34 25.23
N ALA A 153 2.74 -7.81 24.83
CA ALA A 153 1.65 -8.14 25.74
C ALA A 153 2.00 -9.25 26.76
N ALA A 154 2.89 -10.17 26.40
CA ALA A 154 3.42 -11.18 27.31
C ALA A 154 4.40 -10.60 28.34
N LYS A 155 5.16 -9.57 27.95
CA LYS A 155 6.15 -8.89 28.80
C LYS A 155 5.58 -7.74 29.61
N VAL A 156 4.42 -7.20 29.23
CA VAL A 156 3.73 -6.13 29.96
C VAL A 156 3.29 -6.66 31.33
N PRO A 157 3.78 -6.05 32.44
CA PRO A 157 3.36 -6.37 33.79
C PRO A 157 1.84 -6.27 33.95
N GLU A 158 1.26 -7.10 34.80
CA GLU A 158 -0.19 -7.12 35.06
C GLU A 158 -0.73 -5.74 35.46
N LEU A 159 0.03 -4.99 36.26
CA LEU A 159 -0.32 -3.63 36.68
C LEU A 159 -0.45 -2.66 35.49
N GLU A 160 0.45 -2.71 34.52
CA GLU A 160 0.39 -1.86 33.33
C GLU A 160 -0.85 -2.17 32.48
N LYS A 161 -1.28 -3.44 32.42
CA LYS A 161 -2.53 -3.82 31.75
C LYS A 161 -3.74 -3.20 32.44
N VAL A 162 -3.80 -3.26 33.77
CA VAL A 162 -4.88 -2.67 34.56
C VAL A 162 -4.91 -1.14 34.42
N ILE A 163 -3.75 -0.49 34.42
CA ILE A 163 -3.64 0.96 34.19
C ILE A 163 -4.13 1.31 32.77
N ALA A 164 -3.69 0.59 31.75
CA ALA A 164 -4.11 0.81 30.36
C ALA A 164 -5.62 0.59 30.17
N ASP A 165 -6.18 -0.46 30.77
CA ASP A 165 -7.61 -0.74 30.75
C ASP A 165 -8.42 0.34 31.46
N ARG A 166 -7.93 0.83 32.61
CA ARG A 166 -8.55 1.95 33.33
C ARG A 166 -8.49 3.24 32.50
N ALA A 167 -7.36 3.54 31.86
CA ALA A 167 -7.22 4.69 30.98
C ALA A 167 -8.18 4.61 29.78
N LYS A 168 -8.29 3.44 29.14
CA LYS A 168 -9.21 3.20 28.01
C LYS A 168 -10.69 3.31 28.39
N ARG A 169 -11.04 2.96 29.64
CA ARG A 169 -12.40 3.19 30.18
C ARG A 169 -12.67 4.68 30.39
N LEU A 170 -11.67 5.45 30.82
CA LEU A 170 -11.78 6.90 31.00
C LEU A 170 -11.79 7.66 29.67
N GLU A 171 -11.08 7.19 28.64
CA GLU A 171 -11.02 7.79 27.29
C GLU A 171 -12.31 7.57 26.48
N LYS A 172 -13.16 6.63 26.90
CA LYS A 172 -14.48 6.38 26.30
C LYS A 172 -15.59 6.92 27.23
N PRO A 173 -15.83 8.24 27.28
CA PRO A 173 -16.93 8.80 28.08
C PRO A 173 -18.31 8.39 27.56
N ASP A 174 -18.43 7.86 26.34
CA ASP A 174 -19.71 7.51 25.73
C ASP A 174 -19.78 6.00 25.42
N LYS A 175 -20.42 5.22 26.30
CA LYS A 175 -21.15 3.95 26.01
C LYS A 175 -21.58 3.15 27.24
N VAL A 176 -21.17 3.55 28.45
CA VAL A 176 -21.78 3.05 29.69
C VAL A 176 -22.58 4.19 30.30
N GLU A 177 -23.56 4.70 29.57
CA GLU A 177 -24.76 5.12 30.28
C GLU A 177 -25.35 3.81 30.79
N ASN A 178 -25.13 3.47 32.07
CA ASN A 178 -25.87 2.38 32.68
C ASN A 178 -27.34 2.65 32.40
N GLU A 179 -28.05 1.69 31.81
CA GLU A 179 -29.50 1.81 31.61
C GLU A 179 -30.21 2.12 32.95
N GLU A 180 -29.62 1.70 34.07
CA GLU A 180 -30.01 2.05 35.43
C GLU A 180 -29.87 3.55 35.73
N ASP A 181 -28.78 4.21 35.31
CA ASP A 181 -28.57 5.67 35.47
C ASP A 181 -29.55 6.49 34.62
N LYS A 182 -29.98 5.97 33.46
CA LYS A 182 -31.04 6.59 32.64
C LYS A 182 -32.41 6.49 33.30
N VAL A 183 -32.72 5.31 33.88
CA VAL A 183 -33.96 5.08 34.61
C VAL A 183 -34.02 5.96 35.86
N ILE A 184 -32.92 6.03 36.61
CA ILE A 184 -32.77 6.90 37.80
C ILE A 184 -32.94 8.39 37.41
N ASN A 185 -32.32 8.84 36.32
CA ASN A 185 -32.50 10.22 35.85
C ASN A 185 -33.95 10.53 35.45
N LYS A 186 -34.67 9.58 34.85
CA LYS A 186 -36.07 9.76 34.43
C LYS A 186 -37.02 9.87 35.63
N GLU A 187 -36.86 9.03 36.65
CA GLU A 187 -37.66 9.12 37.88
C GLU A 187 -37.38 10.42 38.64
N PHE A 188 -36.11 10.82 38.74
CA PHE A 188 -35.74 12.06 39.40
C PHE A 188 -36.34 13.29 38.70
N LEU A 189 -36.33 13.30 37.37
CA LEU A 189 -36.96 14.37 36.59
C LEU A 189 -38.48 14.40 36.81
N GLN A 190 -39.15 13.25 36.86
CA GLN A 190 -40.58 13.15 37.17
C GLN A 190 -40.91 13.61 38.60
N ALA A 191 -40.11 13.22 39.59
CA ALA A 191 -40.27 13.64 40.98
C ALA A 191 -40.12 15.17 41.10
N ARG A 192 -39.14 15.75 40.40
CA ARG A 192 -38.94 17.19 40.34
C ARG A 192 -40.10 17.93 39.66
N MET A 193 -40.64 17.40 38.56
CA MET A 193 -41.81 17.98 37.91
C MET A 193 -43.04 17.95 38.81
N LYS A 194 -43.29 16.82 39.48
CA LYS A 194 -44.39 16.70 40.46
C LYS A 194 -44.23 17.68 41.62
N LEU A 195 -43.02 17.83 42.15
CA LEU A 195 -42.73 18.78 43.23
C LEU A 195 -42.90 20.23 42.80
N LYS A 196 -42.53 20.57 41.56
CA LYS A 196 -42.81 21.90 40.99
C LYS A 196 -44.31 22.15 40.83
N ALA A 197 -45.04 21.19 40.26
CA ALA A 197 -46.48 21.30 40.06
C ALA A 197 -47.23 21.55 41.39
N THR A 198 -46.85 20.88 42.47
CA THR A 198 -47.48 21.08 43.78
C THR A 198 -47.10 22.39 44.47
N ASN A 199 -45.93 22.94 44.18
CA ASN A 199 -45.51 24.23 44.75
C ASN A 199 -46.13 25.44 44.05
N GLU A 200 -46.52 25.31 42.77
CA GLU A 200 -47.21 26.38 42.02
C GLU A 200 -48.74 26.36 42.17
N LEU A 201 -49.29 25.36 42.87
CA LEU A 201 -50.72 25.19 43.18
C LEU A 201 -51.11 25.71 44.58
N LYS A 202 -50.27 26.51 45.21
CA LYS A 202 -50.48 27.08 46.55
C LYS A 202 -50.37 28.61 46.50
#